data_AF-A0A6G7ZF60-F1
#
_entry.id   AF-A0A6G7ZF60-F1
#
_cell.length_a   1.000
_cell.length_b   1.000
_cell.length_c   1.000
_cell.angle_alpha   90.00
_cell.angle_beta   90.00
_cell.angle_gamma   90.00
#
_symmetry.space_group_name_H-M   'P 1'
#
loop_
_entity.id
_entity.type
_entity.pdbx_description
1 polymer ?
#
loop_
_entity_poly.entity_id
_entity_poly.type
_entity_poly.pdbx_seq_one_letter_code
_entity_poly.pdbx_strand_id
1 'polypeptide(L)'
;MKSAAAAHRDGNMKAAAELIIAANMPEVKAFTESVWGPGGKQRHAFINVIDAPPYYPVADRPKPRMPSAATRALLIRRDGFHCRFCGLPVIRASVRARFQAAYPQAVTWGTTNASQHAAFQCLWMQFDHILPNSRGGPSTMENMVVTCAPCNFGRMESTLEEGRLAHPLARDTPRKWAHFEDWDGLESFK
;
A
#
# COMPACT_ATOMS: atom_id res chain seq x y z
N MET A 1 -11.22 -8.49 -7.33
CA MET A 1 -11.61 -7.97 -5.99
C MET A 1 -12.95 -7.21 -5.99
N LYS A 2 -13.13 -6.13 -6.75
CA LYS A 2 -14.41 -5.37 -6.76
C LYS A 2 -15.64 -6.25 -7.06
N SER A 3 -15.55 -7.10 -8.10
CA SER A 3 -16.63 -8.04 -8.44
C SER A 3 -16.90 -9.07 -7.33
N ALA A 4 -15.88 -9.46 -6.55
CA ALA A 4 -16.09 -10.36 -5.42
C ALA A 4 -16.88 -9.68 -4.29
N ALA A 5 -16.58 -8.40 -4.02
CA ALA A 5 -17.33 -7.62 -3.05
C ALA A 5 -18.80 -7.41 -3.48
N ALA A 6 -19.03 -7.21 -4.78
CA ALA A 6 -20.39 -7.13 -5.34
C ALA A 6 -21.14 -8.46 -5.18
N ALA A 7 -20.53 -9.58 -5.60
CA ALA A 7 -21.13 -10.90 -5.45
C ALA A 7 -21.48 -11.26 -3.99
N HIS A 8 -20.61 -10.88 -3.03
CA HIS A 8 -20.91 -11.04 -1.61
C HIS A 8 -22.16 -10.25 -1.19
N ARG A 9 -22.25 -8.98 -1.60
CA ARG A 9 -23.38 -8.10 -1.29
C ARG A 9 -24.69 -8.64 -1.87
N ASP A 10 -24.62 -9.26 -3.03
CA ASP A 10 -25.78 -9.88 -3.70
C ASP A 10 -26.13 -11.26 -3.11
N GLY A 11 -25.47 -11.68 -2.02
CA GLY A 11 -25.69 -12.96 -1.35
C GLY A 11 -25.08 -14.17 -2.08
N ASN A 12 -24.38 -13.94 -3.20
CA ASN A 12 -23.72 -15.00 -3.97
C ASN A 12 -22.34 -15.32 -3.41
N MET A 13 -22.35 -16.00 -2.25
CA MET A 13 -21.13 -16.36 -1.52
C MET A 13 -20.18 -17.24 -2.33
N LYS A 14 -20.72 -18.14 -3.15
CA LYS A 14 -19.92 -19.04 -4.00
C LYS A 14 -19.15 -18.25 -5.05
N ALA A 15 -19.84 -17.40 -5.82
CA ALA A 15 -19.18 -16.57 -6.85
C ALA A 15 -18.17 -15.60 -6.22
N ALA A 16 -18.48 -15.04 -5.05
CA ALA A 16 -17.54 -14.19 -4.32
C ALA A 16 -16.25 -14.95 -3.96
N ALA A 17 -16.37 -16.17 -3.42
CA ALA A 17 -15.22 -17.01 -3.10
C ALA A 17 -14.38 -17.36 -4.33
N GLU A 18 -15.02 -17.76 -5.44
CA GLU A 18 -14.35 -18.05 -6.72
C GLU A 18 -13.59 -16.83 -7.26
N LEU A 19 -14.19 -15.63 -7.20
CA LEU A 19 -13.57 -14.38 -7.63
C LEU A 19 -12.41 -13.94 -6.73
N ILE A 20 -12.46 -14.26 -5.42
CA ILE A 20 -11.35 -14.03 -4.50
C ILE A 20 -10.18 -14.95 -4.87
N ILE A 21 -10.44 -16.26 -5.01
CA ILE A 21 -9.43 -17.25 -5.40
C ILE A 21 -8.77 -16.86 -6.72
N ALA A 22 -9.57 -16.47 -7.72
CA ALA A 22 -9.08 -16.02 -9.02
C ALA A 22 -8.20 -14.76 -8.93
N ALA A 23 -8.42 -13.90 -7.92
CA ALA A 23 -7.59 -12.72 -7.69
C ALA A 23 -6.24 -13.05 -7.02
N ASN A 24 -6.03 -14.29 -6.54
CA ASN A 24 -4.76 -14.73 -5.97
C ASN A 24 -3.74 -15.12 -7.05
N MET A 25 -3.43 -14.16 -7.94
CA MET A 25 -2.69 -14.39 -9.16
C MET A 25 -1.17 -14.50 -8.93
N PRO A 26 -0.48 -15.52 -9.47
CA PRO A 26 0.98 -15.63 -9.42
C PRO A 26 1.72 -14.41 -10.00
N GLU A 27 1.16 -13.78 -11.04
CA GLU A 27 1.74 -12.60 -11.71
C GLU A 27 1.75 -11.39 -10.78
N VAL A 28 0.70 -11.22 -9.97
CA VAL A 28 0.61 -10.14 -8.97
C VAL A 28 1.64 -10.37 -7.86
N LYS A 29 1.83 -11.63 -7.46
CA LYS A 29 2.85 -12.00 -6.48
C LYS A 29 4.26 -11.75 -7.02
N ALA A 30 4.56 -12.21 -8.23
CA ALA A 30 5.85 -11.98 -8.90
C ALA A 30 6.14 -10.48 -9.06
N PHE A 31 5.13 -9.69 -9.45
CA PHE A 31 5.26 -8.23 -9.47
C PHE A 31 5.62 -7.68 -8.09
N THR A 32 4.89 -8.05 -7.05
CA THR A 32 5.11 -7.56 -5.69
C THR A 32 6.52 -7.91 -5.19
N GLU A 33 6.93 -9.17 -5.35
CA GLU A 33 8.26 -9.66 -4.96
C GLU A 33 9.39 -8.98 -5.75
N SER A 34 9.17 -8.61 -7.01
CA SER A 34 10.15 -7.88 -7.83
C SER A 34 10.35 -6.42 -7.40
N VAL A 35 9.43 -5.84 -6.62
CA VAL A 35 9.45 -4.41 -6.25
C VAL A 35 10.03 -4.19 -4.85
N TRP A 36 9.93 -5.16 -3.94
CA TRP A 36 10.39 -5.00 -2.57
C TRP A 36 11.47 -6.02 -2.17
N GLY A 37 12.07 -5.85 -1.00
CA GLY A 37 13.07 -6.78 -0.48
C GLY A 37 14.27 -6.93 -1.44
N PRO A 38 14.76 -8.16 -1.70
CA PRO A 38 15.86 -8.40 -2.63
C PRO A 38 15.58 -7.93 -4.06
N GLY A 39 14.36 -8.15 -4.57
CA GLY A 39 13.97 -7.71 -5.92
C GLY A 39 13.96 -6.19 -6.05
N GLY A 40 13.48 -5.51 -5.01
CA GLY A 40 13.47 -4.05 -4.94
C GLY A 40 14.85 -3.41 -5.09
N LYS A 41 15.90 -3.98 -4.47
CA LYS A 41 17.28 -3.44 -4.60
C LYS A 41 17.81 -3.51 -6.04
N GLN A 42 17.40 -4.52 -6.81
CA GLN A 42 17.80 -4.66 -8.21
C GLN A 42 16.94 -3.79 -9.13
N ARG A 43 15.65 -3.67 -8.82
CA ARG A 43 14.69 -2.92 -9.63
C ARG A 43 14.81 -1.42 -9.43
N HIS A 44 14.99 -0.99 -8.19
CA HIS A 44 15.13 0.41 -7.83
C HIS A 44 16.61 0.77 -7.91
N ALA A 45 17.00 1.39 -9.01
CA ALA A 45 18.33 1.94 -9.22
C ALA A 45 18.53 3.21 -8.39
N PHE A 46 18.52 3.05 -7.06
CA PHE A 46 18.73 4.14 -6.12
C PHE A 46 20.06 4.83 -6.41
N ILE A 47 20.05 6.15 -6.37
CA ILE A 47 21.26 6.96 -6.53
C ILE A 47 21.78 7.44 -5.20
N ASN A 48 23.09 7.66 -5.12
CA ASN A 48 23.68 8.41 -4.02
C ASN A 48 23.47 9.90 -4.28
N VAL A 49 22.99 10.62 -3.26
CA VAL A 49 22.77 12.07 -3.31
C VAL A 49 23.73 12.70 -2.29
N ILE A 50 24.62 13.58 -2.76
CA ILE A 50 25.74 14.12 -1.97
C ILE A 50 25.26 14.82 -0.69
N ASP A 51 24.17 15.59 -0.80
CA ASP A 51 23.61 16.38 0.30
C ASP A 51 22.28 15.81 0.81
N ALA A 52 22.11 14.49 0.75
CA ALA A 52 20.94 13.83 1.33
C ALA A 52 20.85 14.11 2.84
N PRO A 53 19.64 14.33 3.40
CA PRO A 53 19.45 14.42 4.84
C PRO A 53 20.12 13.24 5.57
N PRO A 54 20.78 13.45 6.72
CA PRO A 54 21.51 12.40 7.39
C PRO A 54 20.56 11.35 7.99
N TYR A 55 21.09 10.16 8.28
CA TYR A 55 20.38 9.19 9.11
C TYR A 55 20.49 9.58 10.58
N TYR A 56 19.35 9.59 11.27
CA TYR A 56 19.28 9.85 12.71
C TYR A 56 19.25 8.54 13.51
N PRO A 57 19.94 8.48 14.68
CA PRO A 57 19.75 7.41 15.65
C PRO A 57 18.29 7.29 16.07
N VAL A 58 17.84 6.08 16.42
CA VAL A 58 16.42 5.81 16.75
C VAL A 58 15.90 6.70 17.88
N ALA A 59 16.75 7.06 18.85
CA ALA A 59 16.40 7.94 19.96
C ALA A 59 15.97 9.34 19.50
N ASP A 60 16.59 9.83 18.42
CA ASP A 60 16.47 11.21 17.92
C ASP A 60 15.47 11.37 16.76
N ARG A 61 14.93 10.25 16.26
CA ARG A 61 13.91 10.27 15.21
C ARG A 61 12.59 10.87 15.74
N PRO A 62 11.84 11.61 14.90
CA PRO A 62 10.54 12.16 15.29
C PRO A 62 9.58 11.10 15.81
N LYS A 63 8.88 11.43 16.91
CA LYS A 63 7.87 10.57 17.57
C LYS A 63 6.50 11.28 17.59
N PRO A 64 5.38 10.56 17.41
CA PRO A 64 5.30 9.13 17.11
C PRO A 64 5.70 8.84 15.65
N ARG A 65 6.28 7.65 15.41
CA ARG A 65 6.64 7.21 14.05
C ARG A 65 5.43 6.99 13.15
N MET A 66 4.30 6.54 13.71
CA MET A 66 3.08 6.35 12.92
C MET A 66 2.05 7.43 13.25
N PRO A 67 1.32 7.96 12.26
CA PRO A 67 0.26 8.93 12.49
C PRO A 67 -0.88 8.35 13.32
N SER A 68 -1.58 9.21 14.06
CA SER A 68 -2.76 8.85 14.85
C SER A 68 -3.90 8.29 13.97
N ALA A 69 -4.91 7.66 14.56
CA ALA A 69 -6.09 7.21 13.82
C ALA A 69 -6.82 8.36 13.10
N ALA A 70 -6.93 9.52 13.75
CA ALA A 70 -7.54 10.72 13.17
C ALA A 70 -6.73 11.21 11.95
N THR A 71 -5.40 11.29 12.08
CA THR A 71 -4.51 11.67 10.98
C THR A 71 -4.59 10.68 9.82
N ARG A 72 -4.62 9.36 10.09
CA ARG A 72 -4.81 8.34 9.05
C ARG A 72 -6.13 8.51 8.30
N ALA A 73 -7.22 8.86 8.99
CA ALA A 73 -8.50 9.13 8.35
C ALA A 73 -8.45 10.36 7.43
N LEU A 74 -7.74 11.42 7.84
CA LEU A 74 -7.51 12.60 7.01
C LEU A 74 -6.63 12.30 5.79
N LEU A 75 -5.60 11.47 5.95
CA LEU A 75 -4.76 11.01 4.84
C LEU A 75 -5.56 10.21 3.82
N ILE A 76 -6.39 9.26 4.27
CA ILE A 76 -7.30 8.52 3.38
C ILE A 76 -8.27 9.47 2.67
N ARG A 77 -8.81 10.47 3.36
CA ARG A 77 -9.69 11.47 2.74
C ARG A 77 -8.97 12.27 1.65
N ARG A 78 -7.72 12.68 1.87
CA ARG A 78 -6.94 13.46 0.91
C ARG A 78 -6.50 12.61 -0.29
N ASP A 79 -5.99 11.41 -0.02
CA ASP A 79 -5.33 10.57 -1.02
C ASP A 79 -6.29 9.58 -1.71
N GLY A 80 -7.49 9.40 -1.14
CA GLY A 80 -8.40 8.33 -1.49
C GLY A 80 -7.83 6.95 -1.15
N PHE A 81 -8.41 5.92 -1.75
CA PHE A 81 -7.91 4.55 -1.64
C PHE A 81 -6.90 4.22 -2.76
N HIS A 82 -5.99 5.15 -3.03
CA HIS A 82 -4.99 5.03 -4.10
C HIS A 82 -3.58 5.33 -3.59
N CYS A 83 -2.60 4.56 -4.07
CA CYS A 83 -1.20 4.83 -3.81
C CYS A 83 -0.78 6.16 -4.46
N ARG A 84 -0.26 7.11 -3.67
CA ARG A 84 0.20 8.41 -4.19
C ARG A 84 1.44 8.34 -5.10
N PHE A 85 2.18 7.23 -5.08
CA PHE A 85 3.34 7.06 -5.96
C PHE A 85 3.02 6.41 -7.31
N CYS A 86 2.09 5.45 -7.37
CA CYS A 86 1.85 4.68 -8.60
C CYS A 86 0.39 4.63 -9.06
N GLY A 87 -0.56 5.06 -8.22
CA GLY A 87 -1.99 5.05 -8.51
C GLY A 87 -2.70 3.70 -8.36
N LEU A 88 -2.00 2.64 -7.94
CA LEU A 88 -2.66 1.37 -7.64
C LEU A 88 -3.73 1.54 -6.56
N PRO A 89 -4.87 0.84 -6.68
CA PRO A 89 -5.85 0.79 -5.60
C PRO A 89 -5.21 0.19 -4.34
N VAL A 90 -5.69 0.61 -3.18
CA VAL A 90 -5.28 0.02 -1.91
C VAL A 90 -6.48 -0.40 -1.06
N ILE A 91 -6.24 -1.41 -0.24
CA ILE A 91 -7.19 -2.06 0.65
C ILE A 91 -6.60 -2.04 2.07
N ARG A 92 -7.39 -1.62 3.05
CA ARG A 92 -6.96 -1.60 4.45
C ARG A 92 -6.87 -2.99 5.05
N ALA A 93 -5.96 -3.17 5.99
CA ALA A 93 -5.82 -4.42 6.74
C ALA A 93 -7.12 -4.85 7.44
N SER A 94 -7.91 -3.90 7.94
CA SER A 94 -9.23 -4.16 8.53
C SER A 94 -10.22 -4.73 7.52
N VAL A 95 -10.20 -4.25 6.28
CA VAL A 95 -11.06 -4.75 5.20
C VAL A 95 -10.62 -6.17 4.82
N ARG A 96 -9.31 -6.40 4.64
CA ARG A 96 -8.76 -7.75 4.46
C ARG A 96 -9.17 -8.71 5.57
N ALA A 97 -9.13 -8.29 6.83
CA ALA A 97 -9.52 -9.13 7.96
C ALA A 97 -11.00 -9.56 7.88
N ARG A 98 -11.90 -8.66 7.43
CA ARG A 98 -13.31 -9.03 7.18
C ARG A 98 -13.43 -10.07 6.06
N PHE A 99 -12.72 -9.87 4.95
CA PHE A 99 -12.68 -10.85 3.86
C PHE A 99 -12.14 -12.20 4.32
N GLN A 100 -11.10 -12.20 5.16
CA GLN A 100 -10.53 -13.43 5.73
C GLN A 100 -11.50 -14.15 6.66
N ALA A 101 -12.25 -13.41 7.49
CA ALA A 101 -13.27 -13.98 8.36
C ALA A 101 -14.43 -14.59 7.55
N ALA A 102 -14.88 -13.92 6.49
CA ALA A 102 -15.97 -14.40 5.64
C ALA A 102 -15.54 -15.55 4.70
N TYR A 103 -14.30 -15.54 4.23
CA TYR A 103 -13.78 -16.50 3.24
C TYR A 103 -12.41 -17.06 3.64
N PRO A 104 -12.31 -17.79 4.76
CA PRO A 104 -11.02 -18.26 5.30
C PRO A 104 -10.26 -19.19 4.36
N GLN A 105 -10.98 -19.93 3.50
CA GLN A 105 -10.37 -20.82 2.50
C GLN A 105 -9.90 -20.07 1.24
N ALA A 106 -10.51 -18.92 0.93
CA ALA A 106 -10.15 -18.13 -0.24
C ALA A 106 -9.06 -17.10 0.07
N VAL A 107 -9.03 -16.55 1.29
CA VAL A 107 -8.10 -15.50 1.71
C VAL A 107 -7.04 -16.05 2.65
N THR A 108 -5.94 -16.52 2.07
CA THR A 108 -4.79 -16.98 2.85
C THR A 108 -4.02 -15.79 3.44
N TRP A 109 -3.60 -15.90 4.70
CA TRP A 109 -2.75 -14.89 5.33
C TRP A 109 -1.89 -15.46 6.45
N GLY A 110 -0.77 -16.09 6.08
CA GLY A 110 0.23 -16.58 7.04
C GLY A 110 1.33 -15.56 7.37
N THR A 111 2.34 -16.04 8.09
CA THR A 111 3.48 -15.23 8.59
C THR A 111 4.55 -14.96 7.54
N THR A 112 4.54 -15.69 6.41
CA THR A 112 5.49 -15.52 5.31
C THR A 112 4.83 -14.83 4.13
N ASN A 113 5.60 -14.07 3.35
CA ASN A 113 5.09 -13.45 2.12
C ASN A 113 4.45 -14.49 1.19
N ALA A 114 5.03 -15.70 1.14
CA ALA A 114 4.57 -16.75 0.23
C ALA A 114 3.18 -17.31 0.60
N SER A 115 2.81 -17.24 1.89
CA SER A 115 1.55 -17.76 2.43
C SER A 115 0.42 -16.73 2.48
N GLN A 116 0.65 -15.52 1.95
CA GLN A 116 -0.33 -14.45 1.88
C GLN A 116 -0.98 -14.38 0.51
N HIS A 117 -2.26 -14.04 0.47
CA HIS A 117 -3.01 -13.81 -0.75
C HIS A 117 -2.42 -12.64 -1.55
N ALA A 118 -2.02 -12.90 -2.79
CA ALA A 118 -1.24 -11.99 -3.64
C ALA A 118 -1.93 -10.63 -3.86
N ALA A 119 -3.23 -10.60 -4.21
CA ALA A 119 -3.95 -9.34 -4.36
C ALA A 119 -3.99 -8.52 -3.06
N PHE A 120 -4.36 -9.13 -1.93
CA PHE A 120 -4.40 -8.41 -0.65
C PHE A 120 -3.03 -7.94 -0.21
N GLN A 121 -1.96 -8.68 -0.52
CA GLN A 121 -0.59 -8.29 -0.22
C GLN A 121 -0.15 -7.09 -1.07
N CYS A 122 -0.33 -7.18 -2.40
CA CYS A 122 0.02 -6.11 -3.33
C CYS A 122 -0.77 -4.82 -3.06
N LEU A 123 -2.07 -4.95 -2.82
CA LEU A 123 -2.97 -3.83 -2.58
C LEU A 123 -2.99 -3.41 -1.11
N TRP A 124 -2.14 -3.94 -0.24
CA TRP A 124 -2.18 -3.59 1.18
C TRP A 124 -1.83 -2.11 1.38
N MET A 125 -2.79 -1.34 1.89
CA MET A 125 -2.61 0.07 2.24
C MET A 125 -1.56 0.24 3.34
N GLN A 126 -0.59 1.10 3.07
CA GLN A 126 0.40 1.60 4.01
C GLN A 126 0.28 3.13 4.15
N PHE A 127 0.89 3.65 5.21
CA PHE A 127 1.12 5.09 5.39
C PHE A 127 2.62 5.30 5.43
N ASP A 128 3.13 6.10 4.51
CA ASP A 128 4.57 6.23 4.27
C ASP A 128 5.01 7.69 4.38
N HIS A 129 6.25 7.91 4.84
CA HIS A 129 6.80 9.25 5.05
C HIS A 129 7.48 9.78 3.79
N ILE A 130 7.07 10.92 3.23
CA ILE A 130 7.70 11.52 2.04
C ILE A 130 9.22 11.70 2.26
N LEU A 131 9.61 12.43 3.31
CA LEU A 131 10.93 12.36 3.92
C LEU A 131 10.93 11.21 4.93
N PRO A 132 11.76 10.15 4.78
CA PRO A 132 11.75 9.01 5.69
C PRO A 132 11.96 9.41 7.16
N ASN A 133 11.29 8.71 8.09
CA ASN A 133 11.46 8.98 9.52
C ASN A 133 12.90 8.75 10.01
N SER A 134 13.64 7.80 9.41
CA SER A 134 15.07 7.60 9.68
C SER A 134 15.94 8.78 9.24
N ARG A 135 15.41 9.65 8.38
CA ARG A 135 16.02 10.88 7.85
C ARG A 135 15.44 12.15 8.49
N GLY A 136 14.73 12.02 9.62
CA GLY A 136 14.17 13.16 10.36
C GLY A 136 12.74 13.55 9.95
N GLY A 137 12.08 12.77 9.10
CA GLY A 137 10.70 13.04 8.68
C GLY A 137 9.65 12.83 9.79
N PRO A 138 8.82 13.83 10.10
CA PRO A 138 7.76 13.71 11.09
C PRO A 138 6.48 13.07 10.51
N SER A 139 5.60 12.57 11.37
CA SER A 139 4.33 11.95 10.97
C SER A 139 3.20 12.97 10.86
N THR A 140 3.33 13.95 9.95
CA THR A 140 2.35 15.03 9.73
C THR A 140 1.53 14.81 8.46
N MET A 141 0.53 15.66 8.23
CA MET A 141 -0.25 15.62 6.98
C MET A 141 0.63 15.88 5.76
N GLU A 142 1.58 16.79 5.86
CA GLU A 142 2.46 17.24 4.76
C GLU A 142 3.51 16.20 4.40
N ASN A 143 3.93 15.38 5.38
CA ASN A 143 4.99 14.41 5.21
C ASN A 143 4.50 12.95 5.15
N MET A 144 3.20 12.67 5.28
CA MET A 144 2.67 11.31 5.16
C MET A 144 1.77 11.18 3.94
N VAL A 145 1.77 10.01 3.30
CA VAL A 145 0.88 9.67 2.18
C VAL A 145 0.38 8.23 2.27
N VAL A 146 -0.78 7.97 1.65
CA VAL A 146 -1.25 6.61 1.38
C VAL A 146 -0.42 5.97 0.28
N THR A 147 0.05 4.74 0.52
CA THR A 147 0.84 3.96 -0.46
C THR A 147 0.36 2.52 -0.52
N CYS A 148 0.63 1.84 -1.65
CA CYS A 148 0.51 0.39 -1.71
C CYS A 148 1.77 -0.26 -1.10
N ALA A 149 1.64 -1.51 -0.69
CA ALA A 149 2.72 -2.27 -0.09
C ALA A 149 3.99 -2.34 -0.97
N PRO A 150 3.91 -2.61 -2.29
CA PRO A 150 5.07 -2.59 -3.18
C PRO A 150 5.83 -1.27 -3.13
N CYS A 151 5.15 -0.12 -3.25
CA CYS A 151 5.83 1.19 -3.21
C CYS A 151 6.44 1.49 -1.83
N ASN A 152 5.70 1.20 -0.75
CA ASN A 152 6.16 1.45 0.62
C ASN A 152 7.45 0.67 0.94
N PHE A 153 7.42 -0.66 0.77
CA PHE A 153 8.55 -1.52 1.10
C PHE A 153 9.59 -1.61 -0.02
N GLY A 154 9.28 -1.11 -1.23
CA GLY A 154 10.24 -0.95 -2.31
C GLY A 154 11.13 0.27 -2.11
N ARG A 155 10.54 1.40 -1.69
CA ARG A 155 11.27 2.66 -1.44
C ARG A 155 12.13 2.62 -0.18
N MET A 156 11.72 1.84 0.82
CA MET A 156 12.44 1.68 2.09
C MET A 156 12.68 3.03 2.79
N GLU A 157 13.94 3.42 2.95
CA GLU A 157 14.37 4.65 3.63
C GLU A 157 15.05 5.65 2.69
N SER A 158 14.83 5.47 1.38
CA SER A 158 15.30 6.42 0.38
C SER A 158 14.50 7.72 0.40
N THR A 159 15.18 8.83 0.20
CA THR A 159 14.54 10.10 -0.15
C THR A 159 13.88 10.01 -1.52
N LEU A 160 13.04 10.98 -1.86
CA LEU A 160 12.46 11.06 -3.20
C LEU A 160 13.54 11.14 -4.29
N GLU A 161 14.60 11.91 -4.06
CA GLU A 161 15.68 12.07 -5.02
C GLU A 161 16.51 10.79 -5.18
N GLU A 162 16.88 10.15 -4.07
CA GLU A 162 17.56 8.85 -4.08
C GLU A 162 16.73 7.81 -4.86
N GLY A 163 15.41 7.83 -4.70
CA GLY A 163 14.46 6.96 -5.41
C GLY A 163 14.07 7.41 -6.82
N ARG A 164 14.55 8.57 -7.30
CA ARG A 164 14.12 9.22 -8.55
C ARG A 164 12.60 9.35 -8.68
N LEU A 165 11.94 9.67 -7.56
CA LEU A 165 10.50 9.80 -7.45
C LEU A 165 10.10 11.26 -7.52
N ALA A 166 9.02 11.55 -8.24
CA ALA A 166 8.36 12.84 -8.17
C ALA A 166 7.72 13.03 -6.78
N HIS A 167 7.56 14.29 -6.36
CA HIS A 167 6.87 14.61 -5.12
C HIS A 167 5.41 14.11 -5.19
N PRO A 168 4.98 13.21 -4.28
CA PRO A 168 3.70 12.51 -4.40
C PRO A 168 2.49 13.42 -4.16
N LEU A 169 2.69 14.65 -3.68
CA LEU A 169 1.62 15.66 -3.53
C LEU A 169 1.67 16.77 -4.59
N ALA A 170 2.64 16.77 -5.50
CA ALA A 170 2.79 17.86 -6.47
C ALA A 170 1.85 17.76 -7.68
N ARG A 171 1.22 16.60 -7.89
CA ARG A 171 0.32 16.33 -9.03
C ARG A 171 -0.82 15.41 -8.58
N ASP A 172 -1.87 15.32 -9.40
CA ASP A 172 -2.87 14.27 -9.26
C ASP A 172 -2.24 12.89 -9.41
N THR A 173 -2.93 11.88 -8.87
CA THR A 173 -2.46 10.50 -8.86
C THR A 173 -2.04 10.04 -10.27
N PRO A 174 -0.83 9.49 -10.44
CA PRO A 174 -0.15 9.44 -11.74
C PRO A 174 -0.82 8.52 -12.77
N ARG A 175 -1.67 7.59 -12.35
CA ARG A 175 -2.40 6.67 -13.23
C ARG A 175 -3.82 6.46 -12.74
N LYS A 176 -4.79 6.68 -13.63
CA LYS A 176 -6.19 6.29 -13.43
C LYS A 176 -6.49 5.05 -14.27
N TRP A 177 -7.28 4.15 -13.71
CA TRP A 177 -7.68 2.87 -14.31
C TRP A 177 -9.22 2.79 -14.33
N ALA A 178 -9.78 1.81 -15.06
CA ALA A 178 -11.22 1.59 -15.07
C ALA A 178 -11.68 1.27 -13.64
N HIS A 179 -12.55 2.11 -13.06
CA HIS A 179 -12.97 2.13 -11.65
C HIS A 179 -12.09 2.93 -10.66
N PHE A 180 -11.20 3.80 -11.13
CA PHE A 180 -10.44 4.68 -10.23
C PHE A 180 -11.35 5.56 -9.37
N GLU A 181 -12.30 6.27 -9.98
CA GLU A 181 -13.13 7.26 -9.29
C GLU A 181 -14.13 6.64 -8.30
N ASP A 182 -14.57 5.40 -8.56
CA ASP A 182 -15.54 4.69 -7.73
C ASP A 182 -14.90 3.59 -6.86
N TRP A 183 -13.58 3.61 -6.71
CA TRP A 183 -12.85 2.74 -5.80
C TRP A 183 -12.90 3.25 -4.36
N ASP A 184 -13.65 2.55 -3.51
CA ASP A 184 -13.84 2.86 -2.10
C ASP A 184 -12.92 2.06 -1.16
N GLY A 185 -11.88 1.42 -1.68
CA GLY A 185 -11.03 0.52 -0.89
C GLY A 185 -11.69 -0.77 -0.44
N LEU A 186 -12.83 -1.13 -1.06
CA LEU A 186 -13.74 -2.20 -0.66
C LEU A 186 -14.34 -1.98 0.74
N GLU A 187 -14.44 -0.74 1.20
CA GLU A 187 -15.01 -0.41 2.51
C GLU A 187 -16.49 -0.82 2.61
N SER A 188 -17.21 -0.85 1.48
CA SER A 188 -18.59 -1.32 1.36
C SER A 188 -18.79 -2.83 1.55
N PHE A 189 -17.71 -3.63 1.61
CA PHE A 189 -17.78 -5.03 2.02
C PHE A 189 -18.10 -5.09 3.52
N LYS A 190 -19.25 -5.61 3.93
CA LYS A 190 -19.68 -5.67 5.34
C LYS A 190 -20.00 -7.08 5.76
#